data_AF-A0A956QTI3-F1
#
_entry.id   AF-A0A956QTI3-F1
#
_cell.length_a   1.000
_cell.length_b   1.000
_cell.length_c   1.000
_cell.angle_alpha   90.00
_cell.angle_beta   90.00
_cell.angle_gamma   90.00
#
_symmetry.space_group_name_H-M   'P 1'
#
loop_
_entity.id
_entity.type
_entity.pdbx_description
1 polymer ?
#
loop_
_entity_poly.entity_id
_entity_poly.type
_entity_poly.pdbx_seq_one_letter_code
_entity_poly.pdbx_strand_id
1 'polypeptide(L)'
;IGAAVTGGLARSSEKFARLASAPELGVVTMVVMWVTNSVSNVIDPAWRSRYLRDGTELLSTFCAHACYADYCKANEIDLGEEARIFEGLLNDLHYVWTFPEVAIVCRKPELLAFDEEGRLHNETGPSLVYPDGWQVSAWHGVIVPDFVVTSPHSITVDFIDTTDNAELRRVLIERYGQGRYLQDSGAEKIHQDDYGTLYRKQMEDDEDLVMVKVINSTAEPDGTFKEYFLRVPPHVTTAREAVAWTFGESGFSYDPLEES
;
A
#
# COMPACT_ATOMS: atom_id res chain seq x y z
N ILE A 1 -11.41 50.58 -18.55
CA ILE A 1 -10.64 49.36 -18.23
C ILE A 1 -11.62 48.18 -18.26
N GLY A 2 -12.12 47.84 -19.45
CA GLY A 2 -13.26 46.93 -19.63
C GLY A 2 -13.04 45.88 -20.72
N ALA A 3 -11.79 45.53 -21.02
CA ALA A 3 -11.48 44.58 -22.09
C ALA A 3 -10.29 43.63 -21.80
N ALA A 4 -9.74 43.63 -20.58
CA ALA A 4 -8.57 42.81 -20.24
C ALA A 4 -8.90 41.53 -19.42
N VAL A 5 -10.13 41.37 -18.93
CA VAL A 5 -10.51 40.23 -18.06
C VAL A 5 -11.04 39.03 -18.84
N THR A 6 -11.50 39.22 -20.09
CA THR A 6 -12.04 38.13 -20.92
C THR A 6 -10.96 37.30 -21.62
N GLY A 7 -9.74 37.81 -21.79
CA GLY A 7 -8.66 37.11 -22.51
C GLY A 7 -7.94 36.02 -21.70
N GLY A 8 -7.98 36.09 -20.36
CA GLY A 8 -7.40 35.08 -19.47
C GLY A 8 -8.27 33.82 -19.32
N LEU A 9 -9.59 33.98 -19.44
CA LEU A 9 -10.60 32.91 -19.32
C LEU A 9 -10.53 31.87 -20.44
N ALA A 10 -10.14 32.26 -21.66
CA ALA A 10 -10.10 31.35 -22.81
C ALA A 10 -8.83 30.49 -22.87
N ARG A 11 -7.69 30.96 -22.33
CA ARG A 11 -6.42 30.21 -22.34
C ARG A 11 -6.32 29.17 -21.23
N SER A 12 -7.02 29.35 -20.12
CA SER A 12 -7.13 28.34 -19.07
C SER A 12 -8.12 27.24 -19.45
N SER A 13 -9.27 27.59 -20.08
CA SER A 13 -10.27 26.61 -20.50
C SER A 13 -9.75 25.59 -21.51
N GLU A 14 -8.84 25.96 -22.43
CA GLU A 14 -8.23 25.01 -23.38
C GLU A 14 -7.22 24.05 -22.72
N LYS A 15 -6.48 24.50 -21.70
CA LYS A 15 -5.59 23.60 -20.92
C LYS A 15 -6.38 22.64 -20.05
N PHE A 16 -7.49 23.08 -19.48
CA PHE A 16 -8.39 22.24 -18.69
C PHE A 16 -9.24 21.29 -19.54
N ALA A 17 -9.69 21.70 -20.72
CA ALA A 17 -10.38 20.82 -21.67
C ALA A 17 -9.47 19.67 -22.13
N ARG A 18 -8.16 19.93 -22.29
CA ARG A 18 -7.16 18.89 -22.60
C ARG A 18 -6.93 17.90 -21.44
N LEU A 19 -7.05 18.35 -20.19
CA LEU A 19 -6.96 17.48 -19.00
C LEU A 19 -8.23 16.63 -18.82
N ALA A 20 -9.41 17.19 -19.11
CA ALA A 20 -10.69 16.48 -19.08
C ALA A 20 -10.90 15.51 -20.26
N SER A 21 -10.15 15.67 -21.36
CA SER A 21 -10.24 14.83 -22.56
C SER A 21 -9.10 13.80 -22.68
N ALA A 22 -8.25 13.66 -21.65
CA ALA A 22 -7.16 12.69 -21.65
C ALA A 22 -7.70 11.31 -21.22
N PRO A 23 -7.75 10.29 -22.11
CA PRO A 23 -8.33 8.99 -21.80
C PRO A 23 -7.48 8.13 -20.84
N GLU A 24 -6.30 8.63 -20.43
CA GLU A 24 -5.29 7.84 -19.71
C GLU A 24 -5.04 8.27 -18.26
N LEU A 25 -5.82 9.22 -17.73
CA LEU A 25 -5.80 9.55 -16.29
C LEU A 25 -6.91 8.78 -15.58
N GLY A 26 -6.73 7.46 -15.45
CA GLY A 26 -7.37 6.73 -14.35
C GLY A 26 -6.93 7.37 -13.04
N VAL A 27 -7.84 7.49 -12.07
CA VAL A 27 -7.63 8.11 -10.74
C VAL A 27 -7.78 9.63 -10.63
N VAL A 28 -8.81 10.25 -11.22
CA VAL A 28 -9.49 11.37 -10.53
C VAL A 28 -10.95 11.42 -10.99
N THR A 29 -11.89 10.92 -10.20
CA THR A 29 -13.27 11.43 -10.29
C THR A 29 -13.27 12.82 -9.66
N MET A 30 -12.79 13.82 -10.41
CA MET A 30 -12.66 15.20 -9.96
C MET A 30 -14.03 15.86 -10.06
N VAL A 31 -14.80 15.86 -8.97
CA VAL A 31 -15.97 16.72 -8.89
C VAL A 31 -15.48 18.13 -8.54
N VAL A 32 -15.21 18.93 -9.58
CA VAL A 32 -14.90 20.35 -9.43
C VAL A 32 -16.18 21.07 -9.06
N MET A 33 -16.41 21.27 -7.77
CA MET A 33 -17.40 22.25 -7.33
C MET A 33 -16.78 23.63 -7.38
N TRP A 34 -17.34 24.51 -8.21
CA TRP A 34 -17.10 25.94 -8.09
C TRP A 34 -17.65 26.40 -6.74
N VAL A 35 -16.77 26.89 -5.87
CA VAL A 35 -17.17 27.52 -4.62
C VAL A 35 -17.76 28.89 -4.95
N THR A 36 -19.02 28.92 -5.39
CA THR A 36 -19.82 30.15 -5.31
C THR A 36 -20.22 30.37 -3.85
N ASN A 37 -20.41 31.65 -3.47
CA ASN A 37 -20.66 32.22 -2.12
C ASN A 37 -21.33 31.35 -1.03
N SER A 38 -22.10 30.32 -1.37
CA SER A 38 -22.76 29.42 -0.44
C SER A 38 -21.80 28.60 0.43
N VAL A 39 -20.69 28.07 -0.11
CA VAL A 39 -19.70 27.32 0.70
C VAL A 39 -18.78 28.28 1.48
N SER A 40 -18.52 29.46 0.92
CA SER A 40 -17.72 30.50 1.57
C SER A 40 -18.42 31.17 2.76
N ASN A 41 -19.75 31.15 2.80
CA ASN A 41 -20.53 31.79 3.87
C ASN A 41 -20.78 30.87 5.09
N VAL A 42 -20.63 29.55 4.92
CA VAL A 42 -20.70 28.56 6.01
C VAL A 42 -19.35 28.49 6.76
N ILE A 43 -18.28 29.01 6.17
CA ILE A 43 -16.99 29.21 6.82
C ILE A 43 -17.01 30.60 7.46
N ASP A 44 -17.29 30.63 8.77
CA ASP A 44 -17.49 31.81 9.61
C ASP A 44 -16.66 33.08 9.22
N PRO A 45 -17.32 34.24 8.99
CA PRO A 45 -16.65 35.52 8.75
C PRO A 45 -15.74 36.03 9.89
N ALA A 46 -15.88 35.54 11.13
CA ALA A 46 -15.10 35.99 12.29
C ALA A 46 -13.63 35.53 12.26
N TRP A 47 -13.28 34.54 11.44
CA TRP A 47 -11.91 33.97 11.40
C TRP A 47 -11.01 34.54 10.32
N ARG A 48 -11.55 35.42 9.46
CA ARG A 48 -10.87 35.97 8.27
C ARG A 48 -9.62 36.83 8.54
N SER A 49 -9.32 37.21 9.79
CA SER A 49 -8.21 38.14 10.09
C SER A 49 -6.86 37.48 10.41
N ARG A 50 -6.75 36.14 10.41
CA ARG A 50 -5.47 35.41 10.59
C ARG A 50 -5.11 34.41 9.48
N TYR A 51 -5.92 34.36 8.42
CA TYR A 51 -6.17 33.18 7.60
C TYR A 51 -5.30 33.03 6.32
N LEU A 52 -4.34 33.93 6.07
CA LEU A 52 -3.57 33.96 4.82
C LEU A 52 -2.13 33.47 5.04
N ARG A 53 -1.89 32.15 5.03
CA ARG A 53 -0.58 31.68 4.55
C ARG A 53 -0.52 30.31 3.89
N ASP A 54 -0.94 29.20 4.50
CA ASP A 54 -0.53 27.88 3.99
C ASP A 54 -1.68 26.86 4.00
N GLY A 55 -1.88 26.14 2.88
CA GLY A 55 -3.00 25.23 2.58
C GLY A 55 -3.08 23.93 3.41
N THR A 56 -2.58 23.94 4.65
CA THR A 56 -2.57 22.81 5.59
C THR A 56 -3.67 22.90 6.67
N GLU A 57 -4.34 24.04 6.84
CA GLU A 57 -5.28 24.29 7.96
C GLU A 57 -6.75 23.86 7.71
N LEU A 58 -7.11 23.44 6.49
CA LEU A 58 -8.49 23.02 6.19
C LEU A 58 -8.76 21.58 6.64
N LEU A 59 -7.76 20.69 6.61
CA LEU A 59 -7.90 19.31 7.09
C LEU A 59 -8.17 19.28 8.61
N SER A 60 -7.47 20.12 9.39
CA SER A 60 -7.70 20.25 10.84
C SER A 60 -9.09 20.79 11.17
N THR A 61 -9.67 21.61 10.29
CA THR A 61 -11.04 22.12 10.45
C THR A 61 -12.07 21.02 10.25
N PHE A 62 -11.93 20.15 9.25
CA PHE A 62 -12.81 18.98 9.08
C PHE A 62 -12.69 18.00 10.24
N CYS A 63 -11.47 17.72 10.72
CA CYS A 63 -11.26 16.88 11.90
C CYS A 63 -11.91 17.48 13.16
N ALA A 64 -11.80 18.79 13.38
CA ALA A 64 -12.43 19.46 14.52
C ALA A 64 -13.97 19.39 14.46
N HIS A 65 -14.56 19.53 13.26
CA HIS A 65 -16.01 19.38 13.07
C HIS A 65 -16.46 17.92 13.25
N ALA A 66 -15.67 16.94 12.83
CA ALA A 66 -15.94 15.53 13.10
C ALA A 66 -15.96 15.24 14.61
N CYS A 67 -14.93 15.69 15.33
CA CYS A 67 -14.88 15.55 16.79
C CYS A 67 -16.03 16.30 17.49
N TYR A 68 -16.43 17.47 16.99
CA TYR A 68 -17.55 18.22 17.52
C TYR A 68 -18.89 17.53 17.25
N ALA A 69 -19.09 16.97 16.06
CA ALA A 69 -20.27 16.17 15.73
C ALA A 69 -20.38 14.94 16.64
N ASP A 70 -19.29 14.19 16.83
CA ASP A 70 -19.24 13.05 17.75
C ASP A 70 -19.53 13.47 19.20
N TYR A 71 -18.97 14.60 19.66
CA TYR A 71 -19.24 15.15 20.99
C TYR A 71 -20.71 15.53 21.16
N CYS A 72 -21.31 16.25 20.21
CA CYS A 72 -22.71 16.63 20.24
C CYS A 72 -23.62 15.39 20.28
N LYS A 73 -23.33 14.38 19.45
CA LYS A 73 -24.05 13.11 19.41
C LYS A 73 -23.97 12.35 20.74
N ALA A 74 -22.79 12.31 21.36
CA ALA A 74 -22.59 11.66 22.66
C ALA A 74 -23.28 12.38 23.83
N ASN A 75 -23.57 13.68 23.69
CA ASN A 75 -24.18 14.52 24.73
C ASN A 75 -25.62 14.94 24.41
N GLU A 76 -26.25 14.35 23.38
CA GLU A 76 -27.61 14.67 22.93
C GLU A 76 -27.81 16.17 22.61
N ILE A 77 -26.77 16.83 22.12
CA ILE A 77 -26.79 18.24 21.71
C ILE A 77 -27.21 18.31 20.24
N ASP A 78 -28.24 19.11 19.94
CA ASP A 78 -28.68 19.32 18.56
C ASP A 78 -27.58 19.99 17.73
N LEU A 79 -27.16 19.31 16.67
CA LEU A 79 -26.28 19.87 15.66
C LEU A 79 -27.10 20.85 14.83
N GLY A 80 -26.73 22.14 14.88
CA GLY A 80 -27.30 23.15 13.98
C GLY A 80 -27.17 22.75 12.51
N GLU A 81 -27.95 23.37 11.63
CA GLU A 81 -28.05 23.02 10.21
C GLU A 81 -26.68 22.96 9.50
N GLU A 82 -25.77 23.89 9.81
CA GLU A 82 -24.42 23.93 9.27
C GLU A 82 -23.57 22.71 9.67
N ALA A 83 -23.65 22.28 10.93
CA ALA A 83 -22.90 21.13 11.43
C ALA A 83 -23.41 19.81 10.83
N ARG A 84 -24.70 19.72 10.48
CA ARG A 84 -25.26 18.54 9.76
C ARG A 84 -24.75 18.42 8.33
N ILE A 85 -24.46 19.55 7.65
CA ILE A 85 -23.83 19.54 6.32
C ILE A 85 -22.43 18.94 6.42
N PHE A 86 -21.65 19.34 7.44
CA PHE A 86 -20.33 18.76 7.69
C PHE A 86 -20.41 17.28 8.05
N GLU A 87 -21.36 16.87 8.88
CA GLU A 87 -21.59 15.46 9.21
C GLU A 87 -21.87 14.63 7.93
N GLY A 88 -22.72 15.12 7.01
CA GLY A 88 -22.97 14.47 5.72
C GLY A 88 -21.70 14.33 4.87
N LEU A 89 -20.91 15.41 4.76
CA LEU A 89 -19.64 15.39 4.02
C LEU A 89 -18.64 14.40 4.64
N LEU A 90 -18.53 14.35 5.96
CA LEU A 90 -17.64 13.43 6.68
C LEU A 90 -18.11 11.97 6.59
N ASN A 91 -19.43 11.75 6.47
CA ASN A 91 -20.01 10.42 6.37
C ASN A 91 -19.88 9.83 4.96
N ASP A 92 -19.86 10.65 3.91
CA ASP A 92 -19.88 10.15 2.53
C ASP A 92 -18.54 10.30 1.79
N LEU A 93 -17.58 11.07 2.34
CA LEU A 93 -16.29 11.36 1.68
C LEU A 93 -15.11 10.69 2.40
N HIS A 94 -14.14 10.22 1.61
CA HIS A 94 -12.85 9.71 2.08
C HIS A 94 -11.82 10.83 2.23
N TYR A 95 -11.76 11.73 1.25
CA TYR A 95 -10.83 12.85 1.22
C TYR A 95 -11.54 14.14 0.80
N VAL A 96 -11.14 15.23 1.44
CA VAL A 96 -11.55 16.59 1.09
C VAL A 96 -10.33 17.49 1.11
N TRP A 97 -9.96 18.03 -0.05
CA TRP A 97 -8.99 19.11 -0.17
C TRP A 97 -9.69 20.36 -0.69
N THR A 98 -9.50 21.47 0.00
CA THR A 98 -10.15 22.73 -0.34
C THR A 98 -9.09 23.76 -0.67
N PHE A 99 -9.33 24.50 -1.75
CA PHE A 99 -8.57 25.64 -2.22
C PHE A 99 -9.53 26.84 -2.33
N PRO A 100 -9.02 28.07 -2.47
CA PRO A 100 -9.88 29.27 -2.47
C PRO A 100 -11.05 29.25 -3.47
N GLU A 101 -10.92 28.56 -4.60
CA GLU A 101 -11.93 28.55 -5.68
C GLU A 101 -12.42 27.14 -6.06
N VAL A 102 -11.75 26.09 -5.57
CA VAL A 102 -12.03 24.70 -5.94
C VAL A 102 -11.91 23.79 -4.72
N ALA A 103 -12.82 22.84 -4.61
CA ALA A 103 -12.68 21.70 -3.72
C ALA A 103 -12.47 20.42 -4.54
N ILE A 104 -11.54 19.58 -4.10
CA ILE A 104 -11.36 18.21 -4.56
C ILE A 104 -11.94 17.31 -3.47
N VAL A 105 -12.98 16.57 -3.81
CA VAL A 105 -13.64 15.63 -2.91
C VAL A 105 -13.55 14.22 -3.48
N CYS A 106 -13.36 13.24 -2.60
CA CYS A 106 -13.32 11.83 -2.94
C CYS A 106 -14.39 11.11 -2.12
N ARG A 107 -15.27 10.34 -2.76
CA ARG A 107 -16.27 9.52 -2.05
C ARG A 107 -15.58 8.46 -1.19
N LYS A 108 -16.28 7.96 -0.17
CA LYS A 108 -15.80 6.79 0.58
C LYS A 108 -15.65 5.58 -0.34
N PRO A 109 -14.59 4.77 -0.11
CA PRO A 109 -14.49 3.48 -0.78
C PRO A 109 -15.61 2.55 -0.30
N GLU A 110 -16.07 1.68 -1.19
CA GLU A 110 -17.01 0.60 -0.87
C GLU A 110 -16.30 -0.56 -0.16
N LEU A 111 -15.01 -0.72 -0.42
CA LEU A 111 -14.16 -1.72 0.21
C LEU A 111 -12.84 -1.09 0.63
N LEU A 112 -12.44 -1.38 1.86
CA LEU A 112 -11.15 -1.03 2.42
C LEU A 112 -10.71 -2.17 3.34
N ALA A 113 -9.64 -2.88 2.98
CA ALA A 113 -9.18 -4.08 3.66
C ALA A 113 -7.75 -3.91 4.18
N PHE A 114 -7.51 -4.41 5.39
CA PHE A 114 -6.25 -4.28 6.10
C PHE A 114 -5.80 -5.63 6.67
N ASP A 115 -4.50 -5.78 6.88
CA ASP A 115 -3.93 -6.87 7.68
C ASP A 115 -4.01 -6.59 9.19
N GLU A 116 -3.50 -7.52 10.00
CA GLU A 116 -3.53 -7.45 11.46
C GLU A 116 -2.73 -6.25 12.01
N GLU A 117 -1.74 -5.76 11.26
CA GLU A 117 -0.95 -4.58 11.59
C GLU A 117 -1.58 -3.26 11.08
N GLY A 118 -2.77 -3.32 10.48
CA GLY A 118 -3.49 -2.15 9.96
C GLY A 118 -2.92 -1.58 8.66
N ARG A 119 -2.14 -2.37 7.90
CA ARG A 119 -1.62 -1.99 6.59
C ARG A 119 -2.59 -2.44 5.50
N LEU A 120 -2.69 -1.67 4.42
CA LEU A 120 -3.59 -1.97 3.31
C LEU A 120 -3.23 -3.34 2.71
N HIS A 121 -4.15 -4.31 2.75
CA HIS A 121 -3.87 -5.69 2.38
C HIS A 121 -5.16 -6.46 2.07
N ASN A 122 -5.13 -7.33 1.06
CA ASN A 122 -6.16 -8.35 0.85
C ASN A 122 -5.58 -9.54 0.07
N GLU A 123 -5.74 -10.76 0.58
CA GLU A 123 -5.18 -11.97 -0.06
C GLU A 123 -5.96 -12.45 -1.29
N THR A 124 -7.22 -12.05 -1.41
CA THR A 124 -8.18 -12.66 -2.36
C THR A 124 -8.70 -11.70 -3.42
N GLY A 125 -8.41 -10.40 -3.31
CA GLY A 125 -8.90 -9.38 -4.23
C GLY A 125 -8.32 -7.99 -3.97
N PRO A 126 -8.92 -6.93 -4.53
CA PRO A 126 -8.46 -5.57 -4.27
C PRO A 126 -8.57 -5.24 -2.78
N SER A 127 -7.66 -4.41 -2.29
CA SER A 127 -7.65 -3.92 -0.91
C SER A 127 -8.42 -2.61 -0.75
N LEU A 128 -8.69 -1.93 -1.86
CA LEU A 128 -9.43 -0.68 -1.92
C LEU A 128 -10.30 -0.67 -3.18
N VAL A 129 -11.59 -0.38 -3.05
CA VAL A 129 -12.51 -0.23 -4.19
C VAL A 129 -13.39 0.99 -3.97
N TYR A 130 -13.48 1.85 -4.98
CA TYR A 130 -14.38 3.00 -4.99
C TYR A 130 -15.66 2.73 -5.78
N PRO A 131 -16.74 3.50 -5.51
CA PRO A 131 -18.03 3.31 -6.18
C PRO A 131 -18.03 3.49 -7.71
N ASP A 132 -16.98 4.11 -8.27
CA ASP A 132 -16.81 4.27 -9.71
C ASP A 132 -16.10 3.06 -10.37
N GLY A 133 -15.78 2.04 -9.58
CA GLY A 133 -15.07 0.84 -10.02
C GLY A 133 -13.55 0.99 -10.03
N TRP A 134 -13.01 2.16 -9.63
CA TRP A 134 -11.57 2.27 -9.44
C TRP A 134 -11.13 1.45 -8.23
N GLN A 135 -10.04 0.71 -8.37
CA GLN A 135 -9.56 -0.21 -7.34
C GLN A 135 -8.04 -0.22 -7.23
N VAL A 136 -7.56 -0.65 -6.07
CA VAL A 136 -6.14 -0.86 -5.79
C VAL A 136 -5.98 -2.18 -5.06
N SER A 137 -5.05 -3.00 -5.54
CA SER A 137 -4.57 -4.18 -4.82
C SER A 137 -3.31 -3.84 -4.03
N ALA A 138 -3.26 -4.31 -2.78
CA ALA A 138 -2.10 -4.13 -1.93
C ALA A 138 -1.78 -5.42 -1.16
N TRP A 139 -0.49 -5.61 -0.87
CA TRP A 139 0.03 -6.71 -0.07
C TRP A 139 0.87 -6.13 1.07
N HIS A 140 0.35 -6.20 2.29
CA HIS A 140 1.04 -5.70 3.50
C HIS A 140 1.49 -4.24 3.39
N GLY A 141 0.66 -3.40 2.75
CA GLY A 141 0.93 -1.97 2.51
C GLY A 141 1.66 -1.65 1.21
N VAL A 142 2.16 -2.65 0.48
CA VAL A 142 2.79 -2.45 -0.84
C VAL A 142 1.73 -2.52 -1.93
N ILE A 143 1.62 -1.47 -2.76
CA ILE A 143 0.71 -1.48 -3.91
C ILE A 143 1.24 -2.42 -4.98
N VAL A 144 0.39 -3.34 -5.45
CA VAL A 144 0.76 -4.37 -6.41
C VAL A 144 -0.19 -4.38 -7.62
N PRO A 145 0.26 -4.85 -8.79
CA PRO A 145 -0.67 -5.18 -9.87
C PRO A 145 -1.71 -6.20 -9.43
N ASP A 146 -2.96 -6.04 -9.88
CA ASP A 146 -4.10 -6.87 -9.44
C ASP A 146 -3.88 -8.38 -9.63
N PHE A 147 -3.16 -8.78 -10.68
CA PHE A 147 -2.88 -10.19 -10.95
C PHE A 147 -2.01 -10.85 -9.86
N VAL A 148 -1.22 -10.08 -9.10
CA VAL A 148 -0.38 -10.62 -8.01
C VAL A 148 -1.24 -11.22 -6.90
N VAL A 149 -2.43 -10.65 -6.68
CA VAL A 149 -3.40 -11.13 -5.69
C VAL A 149 -4.36 -12.13 -6.34
N THR A 150 -4.97 -11.77 -7.46
CA THR A 150 -6.06 -12.53 -8.08
C THR A 150 -5.60 -13.73 -8.91
N SER A 151 -4.35 -13.73 -9.38
CA SER A 151 -3.79 -14.77 -10.25
C SER A 151 -2.29 -14.97 -9.96
N PRO A 152 -1.88 -15.29 -8.71
CA PRO A 152 -0.47 -15.38 -8.32
C PRO A 152 0.32 -16.39 -9.17
N HIS A 153 -0.33 -17.42 -9.71
CA HIS A 153 0.27 -18.41 -10.60
C HIS A 153 0.79 -17.82 -11.93
N SER A 154 0.34 -16.62 -12.34
CA SER A 154 0.82 -15.95 -13.55
C SER A 154 2.07 -15.10 -13.31
N ILE A 155 2.54 -14.97 -12.07
CA ILE A 155 3.82 -14.34 -11.77
C ILE A 155 4.92 -15.21 -12.39
N THR A 156 5.86 -14.58 -13.08
CA THR A 156 7.00 -15.25 -13.73
C THR A 156 8.31 -14.79 -13.12
N VAL A 157 9.35 -15.62 -13.22
CA VAL A 157 10.72 -15.27 -12.81
C VAL A 157 11.21 -14.01 -13.53
N ASP A 158 10.96 -13.92 -14.85
CA ASP A 158 11.37 -12.76 -15.66
C ASP A 158 10.74 -11.46 -15.15
N PHE A 159 9.44 -11.48 -14.82
CA PHE A 159 8.77 -10.32 -14.23
C PHE A 159 9.33 -9.94 -12.86
N ILE A 160 9.66 -10.93 -12.02
CA ILE A 160 10.32 -10.70 -10.73
C ILE A 160 11.70 -10.05 -10.93
N ASP A 161 12.54 -10.65 -11.78
CA ASP A 161 13.93 -10.22 -11.98
C ASP A 161 14.01 -8.82 -12.61
N THR A 162 13.09 -8.48 -13.50
CA THR A 162 13.01 -7.14 -14.15
C THR A 162 12.26 -6.07 -13.34
N THR A 163 11.76 -6.39 -12.14
CA THR A 163 11.09 -5.41 -11.27
C THR A 163 12.10 -4.56 -10.51
N ASP A 164 12.20 -3.26 -10.85
CA ASP A 164 13.13 -2.33 -10.21
C ASP A 164 12.83 -2.06 -8.73
N ASN A 165 11.55 -1.98 -8.37
CA ASN A 165 11.16 -1.67 -6.99
C ASN A 165 11.40 -2.89 -6.09
N ALA A 166 12.40 -2.81 -5.22
CA ALA A 166 12.79 -3.87 -4.30
C ALA A 166 11.64 -4.36 -3.39
N GLU A 167 10.78 -3.46 -2.90
CA GLU A 167 9.63 -3.83 -2.05
C GLU A 167 8.60 -4.63 -2.84
N LEU A 168 8.28 -4.21 -4.07
CA LEU A 168 7.39 -4.98 -4.95
C LEU A 168 8.00 -6.34 -5.30
N ARG A 169 9.30 -6.37 -5.62
CA ARG A 169 10.00 -7.62 -5.95
C ARG A 169 9.97 -8.63 -4.81
N ARG A 170 10.13 -8.18 -3.56
CA ARG A 170 10.00 -9.04 -2.36
C ARG A 170 8.59 -9.64 -2.25
N VAL A 171 7.55 -8.83 -2.46
CA VAL A 171 6.16 -9.32 -2.50
C VAL A 171 5.96 -10.35 -3.61
N LEU A 172 6.49 -10.09 -4.81
CA LEU A 172 6.36 -11.04 -5.93
C LEU A 172 7.05 -12.37 -5.63
N ILE A 173 8.24 -12.35 -5.03
CA ILE A 173 8.96 -13.57 -4.62
C ILE A 173 8.17 -14.33 -3.55
N GLU A 174 7.60 -13.63 -2.57
CA GLU A 174 6.74 -14.21 -1.55
C GLU A 174 5.51 -14.89 -2.17
N ARG A 175 4.80 -14.19 -3.07
CA ARG A 175 3.62 -14.70 -3.77
C ARG A 175 3.92 -15.83 -4.74
N TYR A 176 5.10 -15.83 -5.36
CA TYR A 176 5.57 -16.92 -6.21
C TYR A 176 5.96 -18.17 -5.39
N GLY A 177 6.37 -17.96 -4.15
CA GLY A 177 6.96 -18.95 -3.25
C GLY A 177 8.49 -18.90 -3.33
N GLN A 178 9.15 -18.49 -2.24
CA GLN A 178 10.59 -18.24 -2.19
C GLN A 178 11.44 -19.46 -2.64
N GLY A 179 11.09 -20.66 -2.15
CA GLY A 179 11.79 -21.89 -2.52
C GLY A 179 11.64 -22.24 -4.00
N ARG A 180 10.45 -22.03 -4.57
CA ARG A 180 10.19 -22.22 -6.00
C ARG A 180 10.94 -21.18 -6.83
N TYR A 181 10.94 -19.92 -6.40
CA TYR A 181 11.68 -18.86 -7.07
C TYR A 181 13.18 -19.16 -7.11
N LEU A 182 13.79 -19.62 -6.02
CA LEU A 182 15.21 -19.99 -6.03
C LEU A 182 15.53 -21.10 -7.04
N GLN A 183 14.68 -22.12 -7.13
CA GLN A 183 14.88 -23.21 -8.09
C GLN A 183 14.71 -22.74 -9.55
N ASP A 184 13.70 -21.92 -9.81
CA ASP A 184 13.33 -21.49 -11.16
C ASP A 184 14.18 -20.31 -11.66
N SER A 185 14.76 -19.49 -10.77
CA SER A 185 15.51 -18.27 -11.10
C SER A 185 16.98 -18.50 -11.44
N GLY A 186 17.42 -19.75 -11.44
CA GLY A 186 18.83 -20.11 -11.67
C GLY A 186 19.74 -19.71 -10.51
N ALA A 187 19.24 -19.73 -9.27
CA ALA A 187 20.05 -19.46 -8.09
C ALA A 187 21.25 -20.42 -8.01
N GLU A 188 22.40 -19.90 -7.59
CA GLU A 188 23.62 -20.67 -7.47
C GLU A 188 23.60 -21.51 -6.19
N LYS A 189 23.93 -22.80 -6.32
CA LYS A 189 24.20 -23.65 -5.16
C LYS A 189 25.60 -23.35 -4.62
N ILE A 190 25.68 -22.62 -3.51
CA ILE A 190 26.94 -22.15 -2.94
C ILE A 190 27.63 -23.18 -2.02
N HIS A 191 26.85 -23.99 -1.29
CA HIS A 191 27.40 -25.03 -0.42
C HIS A 191 26.39 -26.17 -0.20
N GLN A 192 26.89 -27.37 0.10
CA GLN A 192 26.07 -28.50 0.50
C GLN A 192 26.84 -29.38 1.49
N ASP A 193 26.21 -29.73 2.59
CA ASP A 193 26.72 -30.66 3.61
C ASP A 193 25.55 -31.46 4.22
N ASP A 194 25.83 -32.21 5.29
CA ASP A 194 24.84 -33.06 5.96
C ASP A 194 23.69 -32.26 6.61
N TYR A 195 23.85 -30.95 6.81
CA TYR A 195 22.83 -30.07 7.40
C TYR A 195 21.91 -29.45 6.36
N GLY A 196 22.29 -29.41 5.08
CA GLY A 196 21.43 -28.92 4.01
C GLY A 196 22.16 -28.43 2.76
N THR A 197 21.41 -27.72 1.92
CA THR A 197 21.93 -27.09 0.70
C THR A 197 21.72 -25.59 0.73
N LEU A 198 22.78 -24.82 0.62
CA LEU A 198 22.74 -23.36 0.64
C LEU A 198 22.72 -22.82 -0.79
N TYR A 199 21.76 -21.92 -1.06
CA TYR A 199 21.58 -21.26 -2.34
C TYR A 199 21.76 -19.75 -2.22
N ARG A 200 22.25 -19.11 -3.28
CA ARG A 200 22.36 -17.66 -3.41
C ARG A 200 21.82 -17.21 -4.76
N LYS A 201 20.94 -16.22 -4.75
CA LYS A 201 20.54 -15.46 -5.93
C LYS A 201 21.01 -14.02 -5.74
N GLN A 202 21.82 -13.55 -6.67
CA GLN A 202 22.20 -12.14 -6.70
C GLN A 202 20.98 -11.31 -7.08
N MET A 203 20.75 -10.24 -6.32
CA MET A 203 19.65 -9.32 -6.54
C MET A 203 20.23 -7.99 -7.01
N GLU A 204 19.83 -7.53 -8.20
CA GLU A 204 20.28 -6.23 -8.70
C GLU A 204 19.67 -5.11 -7.84
N ASP A 205 20.51 -4.20 -7.36
CA ASP A 205 20.15 -3.09 -6.47
C ASP A 205 19.50 -3.48 -5.12
N ASP A 206 19.71 -4.71 -4.64
CA ASP A 206 19.26 -5.17 -3.31
C ASP A 206 20.27 -6.14 -2.67
N GLU A 207 20.04 -6.54 -1.42
CA GLU A 207 20.79 -7.60 -0.75
C GLU A 207 20.53 -8.96 -1.43
N ASP A 208 21.60 -9.74 -1.62
CA ASP A 208 21.52 -11.10 -2.15
C ASP A 208 20.51 -11.96 -1.36
N LEU A 209 19.66 -12.67 -2.08
CA LEU A 209 18.76 -13.65 -1.49
C LEU A 209 19.55 -14.94 -1.22
N VAL A 210 19.86 -15.18 0.05
CA VAL A 210 20.50 -16.42 0.50
C VAL A 210 19.51 -17.24 1.32
N MET A 211 19.35 -18.51 0.96
CA MET A 211 18.48 -19.43 1.69
C MET A 211 19.09 -20.81 1.80
N VAL A 212 18.86 -21.46 2.94
CA VAL A 212 19.19 -22.87 3.15
C VAL A 212 17.96 -23.74 2.92
N LYS A 213 18.14 -24.77 2.09
CA LYS A 213 17.21 -25.86 1.91
C LYS A 213 17.52 -26.95 2.93
N VAL A 214 16.56 -27.25 3.80
CA VAL A 214 16.62 -28.34 4.78
C VAL A 214 15.44 -29.28 4.59
N ILE A 215 15.59 -30.51 5.07
CA ILE A 215 14.52 -31.51 5.13
C ILE A 215 14.26 -31.73 6.62
N ASN A 216 13.01 -31.78 7.05
CA ASN A 216 12.73 -32.10 8.46
C ASN A 216 13.28 -33.49 8.82
N SER A 217 13.73 -33.66 10.06
CA SER A 217 14.24 -34.94 10.55
C SER A 217 13.11 -35.89 10.96
N THR A 218 11.94 -35.34 11.30
CA THR A 218 10.76 -36.11 11.72
C THR A 218 9.81 -36.31 10.55
N ALA A 219 9.43 -37.55 10.28
CA ALA A 219 8.40 -37.81 9.28
C ALA A 219 7.05 -37.19 9.74
N GLU A 220 6.35 -36.57 8.80
CA GLU A 220 4.97 -36.13 9.00
C GLU A 220 4.06 -37.34 9.32
N PRO A 221 2.83 -37.15 9.86
CA PRO A 221 1.94 -38.26 10.20
C PRO A 221 1.63 -39.23 9.04
N ASP A 222 1.84 -38.81 7.79
CA ASP A 222 1.69 -39.60 6.57
C ASP A 222 2.98 -40.29 6.10
N GLY A 223 4.08 -40.16 6.86
CA GLY A 223 5.39 -40.73 6.55
C GLY A 223 6.23 -39.91 5.58
N THR A 224 5.75 -38.73 5.14
CA THR A 224 6.49 -37.86 4.22
C THR A 224 7.44 -36.93 4.96
N PHE A 225 8.44 -36.41 4.26
CA PHE A 225 9.33 -35.38 4.76
C PHE A 225 9.11 -34.09 3.99
N LYS A 226 9.11 -32.95 4.69
CA LYS A 226 8.91 -31.63 4.10
C LYS A 226 10.23 -30.94 3.88
N GLU A 227 10.34 -30.34 2.70
CA GLU A 227 11.45 -29.45 2.36
C GLU A 227 11.12 -28.03 2.81
N TYR A 228 12.04 -27.40 3.51
CA TYR A 228 11.94 -26.01 3.94
C TYR A 228 13.06 -25.20 3.33
N PHE A 229 12.73 -23.98 2.91
CA PHE A 229 13.69 -22.98 2.48
C PHE A 229 13.66 -21.84 3.50
N LEU A 230 14.77 -21.65 4.20
CA LEU A 230 14.89 -20.66 5.27
C LEU A 230 15.87 -19.56 4.83
N ARG A 231 15.42 -18.31 4.84
CA ARG A 231 16.27 -17.16 4.53
C ARG A 231 17.32 -16.97 5.61
N VAL A 232 18.56 -16.71 5.21
CA VAL A 232 19.70 -16.45 6.11
C VAL A 232 20.46 -15.22 5.63
N PRO A 233 21.30 -14.59 6.48
CA PRO A 233 22.08 -13.43 6.08
C PRO A 233 23.02 -13.73 4.90
N PRO A 234 23.30 -12.73 4.04
CA PRO A 234 24.04 -12.95 2.80
C PRO A 234 25.51 -13.34 3.02
N HIS A 235 26.08 -13.03 4.20
CA HIS A 235 27.47 -13.34 4.54
C HIS A 235 27.69 -14.81 4.90
N VAL A 236 26.62 -15.58 5.12
CA VAL A 236 26.70 -17.01 5.43
C VAL A 236 27.23 -17.77 4.21
N THR A 237 28.17 -18.68 4.44
CA THR A 237 28.86 -19.40 3.34
C THR A 237 28.74 -20.92 3.40
N THR A 238 28.30 -21.48 4.53
CA THR A 238 28.14 -22.94 4.70
C THR A 238 26.71 -23.29 5.12
N ALA A 239 26.26 -24.49 4.75
CA ALA A 239 24.90 -24.93 5.09
C ALA A 239 24.75 -25.15 6.60
N ARG A 240 25.76 -25.73 7.27
CA ARG A 240 25.79 -25.81 8.75
C ARG A 240 25.62 -24.46 9.46
N GLU A 241 26.35 -23.42 9.04
CA GLU A 241 26.23 -22.08 9.60
C GLU A 241 24.83 -21.49 9.37
N ALA A 242 24.28 -21.71 8.18
CA ALA A 242 22.94 -21.27 7.82
C ALA A 242 21.88 -21.91 8.72
N VAL A 243 21.94 -23.22 8.93
CA VAL A 243 21.02 -23.93 9.81
C VAL A 243 21.17 -23.42 11.25
N ALA A 244 22.39 -23.32 11.77
CA ALA A 244 22.62 -22.80 13.13
C ALA A 244 21.99 -21.41 13.32
N TRP A 245 22.14 -20.52 12.33
CA TRP A 245 21.55 -19.19 12.36
C TRP A 245 20.02 -19.23 12.49
N THR A 246 19.35 -20.18 11.82
CA THR A 246 17.88 -20.33 11.90
C THR A 246 17.40 -20.76 13.29
N PHE A 247 18.27 -21.36 14.11
CA PHE A 247 18.02 -21.69 15.52
C PHE A 247 18.52 -20.61 16.50
N GLY A 248 19.05 -19.49 16.00
CA GLY A 248 19.64 -18.44 16.83
C GLY A 248 21.01 -18.80 17.43
N GLU A 249 21.69 -19.80 16.88
CA GLU A 249 23.00 -20.27 17.34
C GLU A 249 24.13 -19.89 16.38
N SER A 250 25.36 -19.83 16.91
CA SER A 250 26.56 -19.70 16.06
C SER A 250 26.91 -21.06 15.42
N GLY A 251 27.18 -21.09 14.11
CA GLY A 251 27.48 -22.29 13.30
C GLY A 251 28.46 -23.32 13.87
N PHE A 252 29.40 -22.89 14.71
CA PHE A 252 30.38 -23.78 15.35
C PHE A 252 29.82 -24.60 16.52
N SER A 253 28.67 -24.21 17.10
CA SER A 253 28.06 -24.88 18.26
C SER A 253 26.85 -25.75 17.89
N TYR A 254 26.36 -25.66 16.65
CA TYR A 254 25.18 -26.40 16.24
C TYR A 254 25.52 -27.87 16.01
N ASP A 255 25.02 -28.71 16.90
CA ASP A 255 25.00 -30.17 16.84
C ASP A 255 23.58 -30.62 17.22
N PRO A 256 22.67 -30.77 16.24
CA PRO A 256 21.30 -31.19 16.52
C PRO A 256 21.38 -32.61 17.07
N LEU A 257 21.23 -32.72 18.38
CA LEU A 257 21.03 -34.00 19.05
C LEU A 257 19.85 -34.68 18.36
N GLU A 258 20.04 -35.92 17.90
CA GLU A 258 18.98 -36.75 17.36
C GLU A 258 17.76 -36.67 18.31
N GLU A 259 16.69 -35.99 17.88
CA GLU A 259 15.41 -36.05 18.58
C GLU A 259 14.81 -37.44 18.32
N SER A 260 14.95 -38.29 19.34
CA SER A 260 14.45 -39.67 19.43
C SER A 260 12.93 -39.77 19.41
#